data_AF-A0A9E7MXH7-F1
#
_entry.id   AF-A0A9E7MXH7-F1
#
_cell.length_a   1.000
_cell.length_b   1.000
_cell.length_c   1.000
_cell.angle_alpha   90.00
_cell.angle_beta   90.00
_cell.angle_gamma   90.00
#
_symmetry.space_group_name_H-M   'P 1'
#
loop_
_entity.id
_entity.type
_entity.pdbx_description
1 polymer ?
#
loop_
_entity_poly.entity_id
_entity_poly.type
_entity_poly.pdbx_seq_one_letter_code
_entity_poly.pdbx_strand_id
1 'polypeptide(L)' 'MLERTIPEAVSLLEELATTVVRVKVCEKTYAFSVVKAVNRELLGLKVAVP' A
#
# COMPACT_ATOMS: atom_id res chain seq x y z
N MET A 1 -12.40 0.59 1.54
CA MET A 1 -13.75 0.42 0.96
C MET A 1 -13.82 -0.87 0.15
N LEU A 2 -12.90 -1.10 -0.81
CA LEU A 2 -12.82 -2.36 -1.58
C LEU A 2 -12.69 -3.63 -0.71
N GLU A 3 -11.79 -3.62 0.27
CA GLU A 3 -11.53 -4.76 1.18
C GLU A 3 -12.77 -5.21 1.98
N ARG A 4 -13.74 -4.33 2.18
CA ARG A 4 -15.00 -4.65 2.86
C ARG A 4 -16.10 -5.10 1.91
N THR A 5 -15.99 -4.76 0.63
CA THR A 5 -17.02 -5.05 -0.38
C THR A 5 -16.70 -6.33 -1.14
N ILE A 6 -15.43 -6.52 -1.53
CA ILE A 6 -14.93 -7.70 -2.25
C ILE A 6 -13.48 -7.97 -1.81
N PRO A 7 -13.27 -8.73 -0.72
CA PRO A 7 -11.93 -9.03 -0.20
C PRO A 7 -11.02 -9.71 -1.22
N GLU A 8 -11.57 -10.61 -2.04
CA GLU A 8 -10.83 -11.40 -3.03
C GLU A 8 -10.26 -10.52 -4.16
N ALA A 9 -10.97 -9.44 -4.51
CA ALA A 9 -10.50 -8.49 -5.51
C ALA A 9 -9.25 -7.74 -5.04
N VAL A 10 -9.10 -7.49 -3.74
CA VAL A 10 -7.91 -6.85 -3.19
C VAL A 10 -6.69 -7.74 -3.40
N SER A 11 -6.79 -9.03 -3.06
CA SER A 11 -5.69 -9.98 -3.24
C SER A 11 -5.26 -10.10 -4.70
N LEU A 12 -6.22 -10.16 -5.64
CA LEU A 12 -5.94 -10.23 -7.06
C LEU A 12 -5.26 -8.95 -7.59
N LEU A 13 -5.71 -7.78 -7.14
CA LEU A 13 -5.09 -6.51 -7.50
C LEU A 13 -3.67 -6.41 -6.93
N GLU A 14 -3.46 -6.86 -5.69
CA GLU A 14 -2.14 -6.91 -5.08
C GLU A 14 -1.20 -7.87 -5.83
N GLU A 15 -1.70 -9.00 -6.33
CA GLU A 15 -0.92 -9.97 -7.12
C GLU A 15 -0.45 -9.38 -8.44
N LEU A 16 -1.35 -8.70 -9.17
CA LEU A 16 -1.06 -8.09 -10.47
C LEU A 16 -0.25 -6.80 -10.37
N ALA A 17 -0.32 -6.10 -9.24
CA ALA A 17 0.40 -4.84 -9.04
C ALA A 17 1.91 -5.05 -9.00
N THR A 18 2.64 -4.19 -9.71
CA THR A 18 4.11 -4.11 -9.65
C THR A 18 4.59 -3.47 -8.35
N THR A 19 3.78 -2.58 -7.77
CA THR A 19 4.07 -1.88 -6.52
C THR A 19 2.77 -1.70 -5.73
N VAL A 20 2.81 -2.00 -4.43
CA VAL A 20 1.70 -1.79 -3.49
C VAL A 20 2.19 -0.87 -2.37
N VAL A 21 1.49 0.25 -2.20
CA VAL A 21 1.76 1.25 -1.15
C VAL A 21 0.60 1.23 -0.16
N ARG A 22 0.91 0.94 1.10
CA ARG A 22 -0.02 1.07 2.20
C ARG A 22 -0.01 2.51 2.70
N VAL A 23 -1.19 3.12 2.76
CA VAL A 23 -1.38 4.47 3.30
C VAL A 23 -2.10 4.36 4.63
N LYS A 24 -1.50 4.89 5.70
CA LYS A 24 -2.12 5.03 7.01
C LYS A 24 -2.30 6.52 7.29
N VAL A 25 -3.55 6.92 7.55
CA VAL A 25 -3.89 8.28 7.93
C VAL A 25 -3.93 8.35 9.45
N CYS A 26 -3.11 9.22 10.04
CA CYS A 26 -3.08 9.48 11.47
C CYS A 26 -3.33 10.98 11.67
N GLU A 27 -4.55 11.32 12.10
CA GLU A 27 -5.03 12.71 12.21
C GLU A 27 -4.93 13.46 10.88
N LYS A 28 -3.87 14.25 10.70
CA LYS A 28 -3.59 15.03 9.49
C LYS A 28 -2.43 14.46 8.68
N THR A 29 -1.63 13.58 9.25
CA THR A 29 -0.42 13.03 8.64
C THR A 29 -0.74 11.77 7.84
N TYR A 30 -0.13 11.66 6.66
CA TYR A 30 -0.19 10.48 5.82
C TYR A 30 1.13 9.70 5.91
N ALA A 31 1.06 8.48 6.43
CA ALA A 31 2.18 7.56 6.44
C ALA A 31 2.04 6.57 5.27
N PHE A 32 3.00 6.65 4.34
CA PHE A 32 3.13 5.75 3.20
C PHE A 32 4.15 4.66 3.52
N SER A 33 3.85 3.42 3.16
CA SER A 33 4.75 2.28 3.33
C SER A 33 4.68 1.38 2.11
N VAL A 34 5.81 1.13 1.45
CA VAL A 34 5.88 0.20 0.31
C VAL A 34 5.89 -1.23 0.84
N VAL A 35 4.81 -1.97 0.61
CA VAL A 35 4.62 -3.35 1.10
C VAL A 35 4.88 -4.41 0.02
N LYS A 36 4.85 -4.01 -1.26
CA LYS A 36 5.29 -4.81 -2.42
C LYS A 36 5.93 -3.87 -3.43
N ALA A 37 7.04 -4.29 -4.05
CA ALA A 37 7.63 -3.61 -5.19
C ALA A 37 8.47 -4.59 -6.00
N VAL A 38 8.41 -4.51 -7.34
CA VAL A 38 9.34 -5.23 -8.23
C VAL A 38 10.76 -4.71 -8.05
N ASN A 39 10.92 -3.39 -7.92
CA ASN A 39 12.20 -2.82 -7.50
C ASN A 39 12.39 -3.02 -5.98
N ARG A 40 13.29 -3.93 -5.62
CA ARG A 40 13.59 -4.28 -4.24
C ARG A 40 14.16 -3.13 -3.41
N GLU A 41 14.78 -2.13 -4.04
CA GLU A 41 15.30 -0.95 -3.33
C GLU A 41 14.20 -0.12 -2.68
N LEU A 42 12.98 -0.19 -3.22
CA LEU A 42 11.82 0.53 -2.70
C LEU A 42 11.11 -0.23 -1.58
N LEU A 43 11.38 -1.53 -1.41
CA LEU A 43 10.65 -2.36 -0.46
C LEU A 43 10.98 -1.94 0.98
N GLY A 44 9.93 -1.72 1.78
CA GLY A 44 10.09 -1.29 3.17
C GLY A 44 10.36 0.21 3.35
N LEU A 45 10.43 0.98 2.25
CA LEU A 45 10.51 2.44 2.31
C LEU A 45 9.25 3.01 2.99
N LYS A 46 9.47 3.93 3.93
CA LYS A 46 8.44 4.60 4.71
C LYS A 46 8.62 6.09 4.61
N VAL A 47 7.56 6.81 4.26
CA VAL A 47 7.54 8.27 4.20
C VAL A 47 6.33 8.75 4.96
N ALA A 48 6.54 9.71 5.86
CA ALA A 48 5.46 10.44 6.51
C ALA A 48 5.45 11.86 5.93
N VAL A 49 4.30 12.28 5.44
CA VAL A 49 4.07 13.68 5.03
C VAL A 49 3.02 14.31 5.94
N PRO A 50 3.16 15.60 6.27
CA PRO A 50 2.23 16.32 7.14
C PRO A 50 0.79 16.32 6.62
#